data_AF-A0A822D685-F1
#
_entry.id   AF-A0A822D685-F1
#
_cell.length_a   1.000
_cell.length_b   1.000
_cell.length_c   1.000
_cell.angle_alpha   90.00
_cell.angle_beta   90.00
_cell.angle_gamma   90.00
#
_symmetry.space_group_name_H-M   'P 1'
#
loop_
_entity.id
_entity.type
_entity.pdbx_description
1 polymer ?
#
loop_
_entity_poly.entity_id
_entity_poly.type
_entity_poly.pdbx_seq_one_letter_code
_entity_poly.pdbx_strand_id
1 'polypeptide(L)'
;FVHIFFNPAIWIYFSVDVQMRLYTYLATEFVTYSEIYHLIQPISEIIQTLHTLKYFYWIIDPSHRSGFKPKGLNGNRPTREQIIEMRRYMLLYLKQLVISSSGTQEEELQAILNYLHTVHEDDNLIDVLDMTVNLMSEHPRTMVPAFDRRQGLKTVFKLLASSSEITRLQALKLLGFFLQRSTVKRKTDAMQPHNLFSLLADRLLLHPNSFTMATYNVLFEVKYI
;
A
#
# COMPACT_ATOMS: atom_id res chain seq x y z
N PHE A 1 -6.57 2.21 -25.96
CA PHE A 1 -7.70 1.60 -25.22
C PHE A 1 -7.40 1.40 -23.74
N VAL A 2 -6.25 0.81 -23.36
CA VAL A 2 -5.75 0.69 -21.97
C VAL A 2 -5.91 2.01 -21.19
N HIS A 3 -5.36 3.12 -21.69
CA HIS A 3 -5.49 4.45 -21.07
C HIS A 3 -6.93 4.94 -20.81
N ILE A 4 -7.94 4.43 -21.53
CA ILE A 4 -9.35 4.77 -21.28
C ILE A 4 -9.85 4.01 -20.05
N PHE A 5 -9.60 2.69 -19.99
CA PHE A 5 -10.03 1.85 -18.86
C PHE A 5 -9.44 2.29 -17.52
N PHE A 6 -8.23 2.83 -17.52
CA PHE A 6 -7.54 3.28 -16.31
C PHE A 6 -7.74 4.77 -15.99
N ASN A 7 -8.54 5.51 -16.76
CA ASN A 7 -8.80 6.91 -16.48
C ASN A 7 -10.02 7.09 -15.57
N PRO A 8 -9.85 7.31 -14.25
CA PRO A 8 -10.96 7.45 -13.33
C PRO A 8 -11.81 8.70 -13.61
N ALA A 9 -11.25 9.71 -14.30
CA ALA A 9 -12.01 10.91 -14.65
C ALA A 9 -13.11 10.64 -15.70
N ILE A 10 -13.05 9.48 -16.38
CA ILE A 10 -14.13 9.03 -17.28
C ILE A 10 -15.14 8.23 -16.46
N TRP A 11 -14.68 7.20 -15.75
CA TRP A 11 -15.55 6.19 -15.14
C TRP A 11 -16.34 6.68 -13.93
N ILE A 12 -15.85 7.71 -13.22
CA ILE A 12 -16.51 8.24 -12.03
C ILE A 12 -17.92 8.80 -12.29
N TYR A 13 -18.24 9.14 -13.55
CA TYR A 13 -19.54 9.67 -13.95
C TYR A 13 -20.54 8.60 -14.41
N PHE A 14 -20.12 7.34 -14.50
CA PHE A 14 -21.01 6.23 -14.82
C PHE A 14 -21.68 5.69 -13.55
N SER A 15 -22.71 4.86 -13.72
CA SER A 15 -23.38 4.21 -12.58
C SER A 15 -22.40 3.38 -11.75
N VAL A 16 -22.70 3.27 -10.45
CA VAL A 16 -21.88 2.48 -9.51
C VAL A 16 -21.72 1.04 -10.01
N ASP A 17 -22.78 0.45 -10.57
CA ASP A 17 -22.73 -0.90 -11.14
C ASP A 17 -21.72 -1.04 -12.28
N VAL A 18 -21.61 -0.03 -13.14
CA VAL A 18 -20.62 -0.03 -14.23
C VAL A 18 -19.21 0.09 -13.69
N GLN A 19 -18.99 0.99 -12.71
CA GLN A 19 -17.69 1.13 -12.04
C GLN A 19 -17.29 -0.17 -11.33
N MET A 20 -18.21 -0.82 -10.62
CA MET A 20 -17.98 -2.10 -9.94
C MET A 20 -17.57 -3.19 -10.92
N ARG A 21 -18.30 -3.33 -12.03
CA ARG A 21 -17.98 -4.30 -13.09
C ARG A 21 -16.60 -4.05 -13.69
N LEU A 22 -16.25 -2.79 -13.95
CA LEU A 22 -14.93 -2.43 -14.46
C LEU A 22 -13.82 -2.87 -13.50
N TYR A 23 -13.86 -2.47 -12.23
CA TYR A 23 -12.78 -2.82 -11.30
C TYR A 23 -12.72 -4.31 -10.99
N THR A 24 -13.86 -5.00 -10.97
CA THR A 24 -13.90 -6.47 -10.85
C THR A 24 -13.21 -7.12 -12.04
N TYR A 25 -13.56 -6.72 -13.27
CA TYR A 25 -12.96 -7.21 -14.50
C TYR A 25 -11.45 -6.97 -14.53
N LEU A 26 -11.00 -5.76 -14.18
CA LEU A 26 -9.58 -5.41 -14.11
C LEU A 26 -8.83 -6.32 -13.12
N ALA A 27 -9.42 -6.59 -11.95
CA ALA A 27 -8.79 -7.34 -10.89
C ALA A 27 -8.75 -8.87 -11.11
N THR A 28 -9.62 -9.40 -11.97
CA THR A 28 -9.84 -10.86 -12.08
C THR A 28 -9.55 -11.37 -13.49
N GLU A 29 -10.25 -10.86 -14.49
CA GLU A 29 -10.15 -11.37 -15.86
C GLU A 29 -9.00 -10.69 -16.61
N PHE A 30 -8.93 -9.35 -16.57
CA PHE A 30 -7.97 -8.57 -17.37
C PHE A 30 -6.52 -9.01 -17.13
N VAL A 31 -6.16 -9.26 -15.88
CA VAL A 31 -4.80 -9.69 -15.48
C VAL A 31 -4.43 -11.10 -15.95
N THR A 32 -5.39 -11.91 -16.35
CA THR A 32 -5.13 -13.28 -16.84
C THR A 32 -4.82 -13.34 -18.33
N TYR A 33 -5.11 -12.28 -19.09
CA TYR A 33 -4.85 -12.22 -20.52
C TYR A 33 -3.39 -11.89 -20.81
N SER A 34 -2.58 -12.94 -21.01
CA SER A 34 -1.14 -12.85 -21.31
C SER A 34 -0.81 -11.96 -22.51
N GLU A 35 -1.65 -11.96 -23.55
CA GLU A 35 -1.46 -11.16 -24.76
C GLU A 35 -1.54 -9.64 -24.50
N ILE A 36 -2.37 -9.23 -23.54
CA ILE A 36 -2.56 -7.81 -23.20
C ILE A 36 -1.49 -7.34 -22.21
N TYR A 37 -0.98 -8.23 -21.37
CA TYR A 37 0.01 -7.87 -20.36
C TYR A 37 1.31 -7.30 -20.95
N HIS A 38 1.73 -7.79 -22.11
CA HIS A 38 2.87 -7.24 -22.85
C HIS A 38 2.66 -5.81 -23.37
N LEU A 39 1.41 -5.36 -23.47
CA LEU A 39 1.04 -4.02 -23.92
C LEU A 39 0.87 -3.03 -22.76
N ILE A 40 0.89 -3.51 -21.52
CA ILE A 40 0.77 -2.69 -20.32
C ILE A 40 2.17 -2.23 -19.90
N GLN A 41 2.29 -0.96 -19.51
CA GLN A 41 3.45 -0.47 -18.75
C GLN A 41 3.11 -0.57 -17.25
N PRO A 42 3.55 -1.61 -16.51
CA PRO A 42 3.03 -1.91 -15.18
C PRO A 42 3.17 -0.74 -14.21
N ILE A 43 4.30 -0.03 -14.27
CA ILE A 43 4.56 1.14 -13.44
C ILE A 43 3.55 2.29 -13.68
N SER A 44 3.17 2.54 -14.93
CA SER A 44 2.20 3.58 -15.29
C SER A 44 0.83 3.25 -14.67
N GLU A 45 0.41 2.00 -14.80
CA GLU A 45 -0.89 1.56 -14.29
C GLU A 45 -0.94 1.47 -12.76
N ILE A 46 0.19 1.13 -12.11
CA ILE A 46 0.31 1.19 -10.65
C ILE A 46 0.14 2.64 -10.17
N ILE A 47 0.88 3.58 -10.78
CA ILE A 47 0.79 5.01 -10.42
C ILE A 47 -0.63 5.53 -10.65
N GLN A 48 -1.25 5.16 -11.76
CA GLN A 48 -2.60 5.57 -12.10
C GLN A 48 -3.66 4.99 -11.13
N THR A 49 -3.49 3.74 -10.71
CA THR A 49 -4.38 3.09 -9.72
C THR A 49 -4.21 3.74 -8.34
N LEU A 50 -2.97 4.02 -7.91
CA LEU A 50 -2.71 4.77 -6.66
C LEU A 50 -3.30 6.19 -6.71
N HIS A 51 -3.17 6.88 -7.85
CA HIS A 51 -3.80 8.19 -8.05
C HIS A 51 -5.34 8.08 -8.00
N THR A 52 -5.91 7.02 -8.55
CA THR A 52 -7.35 6.73 -8.51
C THR A 52 -7.85 6.58 -7.07
N LEU A 53 -7.17 5.74 -6.27
CA LEU A 53 -7.44 5.56 -4.84
C LEU A 53 -7.34 6.89 -4.06
N LYS A 54 -6.29 7.67 -4.36
CA LYS A 54 -5.96 8.91 -3.67
C LYS A 54 -6.96 10.04 -3.90
N TYR A 55 -7.36 10.27 -5.15
CA TYR A 55 -8.13 11.47 -5.51
C TYR A 55 -9.63 11.22 -5.73
N PHE A 56 -10.04 10.01 -6.06
CA PHE A 56 -11.43 9.70 -6.45
C PHE A 56 -12.13 8.80 -5.42
N TYR A 57 -11.46 7.76 -4.92
CA TYR A 57 -12.07 6.73 -4.06
C TYR A 57 -11.53 6.77 -2.62
N TRP A 58 -11.58 7.94 -2.00
CA TRP A 58 -11.30 8.15 -0.57
C TRP A 58 -12.55 7.96 0.30
N ILE A 59 -12.37 7.55 1.56
CA ILE A 59 -13.49 7.42 2.52
C ILE A 59 -13.71 8.71 3.29
N ILE A 60 -12.61 9.36 3.70
CA ILE A 60 -12.60 10.66 4.36
C ILE A 60 -11.95 11.67 3.42
N ASP A 61 -12.45 12.90 3.39
CA ASP A 61 -11.93 13.95 2.51
C ASP A 61 -10.42 14.20 2.79
N PRO A 62 -9.53 13.98 1.81
CA PRO A 62 -8.09 14.09 2.00
C PRO A 62 -7.56 15.53 2.09
N SER A 63 -8.38 16.54 1.85
CA SER A 63 -7.94 17.94 1.85
C SER A 63 -7.46 18.42 3.22
N HIS A 64 -8.02 17.87 4.32
CA HIS A 64 -7.69 18.29 5.67
C HIS A 64 -6.36 17.75 6.18
N ARG A 65 -6.10 16.45 6.02
CA ARG A 65 -4.90 15.80 6.56
C ARG A 65 -3.76 15.75 5.55
N SER A 66 -4.08 15.46 4.29
CA SER A 66 -3.08 15.29 3.25
C SER A 66 -2.97 16.46 2.27
N GLY A 67 -3.89 17.43 2.32
CA GLY A 67 -3.86 18.63 1.47
C GLY A 67 -4.21 18.37 0.00
N PHE A 68 -4.68 17.17 -0.36
CA PHE A 68 -5.05 16.86 -1.74
C PHE A 68 -6.47 17.34 -2.03
N LYS A 69 -6.65 18.05 -3.15
CA LYS A 69 -7.99 18.40 -3.62
C LYS A 69 -8.66 17.16 -4.24
N PRO A 70 -9.80 16.69 -3.70
CA PRO A 70 -10.56 15.60 -4.29
C PRO A 70 -10.97 15.86 -5.74
N LYS A 71 -11.15 14.80 -6.52
CA LYS A 71 -11.60 14.84 -7.92
C LYS A 71 -12.90 14.06 -8.08
N GLY A 72 -13.65 14.38 -9.14
CA GLY A 72 -14.88 13.65 -9.50
C GLY A 72 -16.07 13.91 -8.56
N LEU A 73 -16.16 15.11 -7.97
CA LEU A 73 -17.23 15.46 -7.04
C LEU A 73 -18.57 15.81 -7.72
N ASN A 74 -18.55 16.09 -9.02
CA ASN A 74 -19.70 16.62 -9.76
C ASN A 74 -20.66 15.52 -10.26
N GLY A 75 -20.82 14.43 -9.51
CA GLY A 75 -21.63 13.28 -9.90
C GLY A 75 -22.11 12.46 -8.70
N ASN A 76 -22.80 11.35 -8.97
CA ASN A 76 -23.28 10.45 -7.93
C ASN A 76 -22.11 9.68 -7.32
N ARG A 77 -21.57 10.19 -6.21
CA ARG A 77 -20.52 9.53 -5.45
C ARG A 77 -21.05 8.18 -4.91
N PRO A 78 -20.31 7.06 -5.09
CA PRO A 78 -20.68 5.80 -4.47
C PRO A 78 -20.73 5.91 -2.94
N THR A 79 -21.56 5.09 -2.30
CA THR A 79 -21.65 4.99 -0.83
C THR A 79 -20.34 4.54 -0.22
N ARG A 80 -20.18 4.70 1.10
CA ARG A 80 -18.98 4.27 1.83
C ARG A 80 -18.67 2.79 1.59
N GLU A 81 -19.70 1.94 1.68
CA GLU A 81 -19.60 0.49 1.50
C GLU A 81 -19.15 0.14 0.07
N GLN A 82 -19.72 0.81 -0.93
CA GLN A 82 -19.34 0.62 -2.34
C GLN A 82 -17.91 1.10 -2.61
N ILE A 83 -17.48 2.21 -2.02
CA ILE A 83 -16.09 2.69 -2.13
C ILE A 83 -15.12 1.65 -1.54
N ILE A 84 -15.44 1.10 -0.36
CA ILE A 84 -14.62 0.04 0.26
C ILE A 84 -14.50 -1.16 -0.68
N GLU A 85 -15.61 -1.59 -1.28
CA GLU A 85 -15.61 -2.73 -2.20
C GLU A 85 -14.81 -2.46 -3.48
N MET A 86 -15.00 -1.30 -4.12
CA MET A 86 -14.24 -0.89 -5.31
C MET A 86 -12.73 -0.86 -5.03
N ARG A 87 -12.33 -0.32 -3.88
CA ARG A 87 -10.93 -0.25 -3.48
C ARG A 87 -10.31 -1.63 -3.31
N ARG A 88 -11.04 -2.61 -2.78
CA ARG A 88 -10.56 -4.00 -2.68
C ARG A 88 -10.20 -4.56 -4.06
N TYR A 89 -11.05 -4.34 -5.06
CA TYR A 89 -10.74 -4.76 -6.43
C TYR A 89 -9.56 -3.98 -7.02
N MET A 90 -9.46 -2.67 -6.80
CA MET A 90 -8.31 -1.88 -7.25
C MET A 90 -6.99 -2.35 -6.61
N LEU A 91 -7.00 -2.70 -5.32
CA LEU A 91 -5.81 -3.20 -4.61
C LEU A 91 -5.44 -4.61 -5.06
N LEU A 92 -6.43 -5.47 -5.32
CA LEU A 92 -6.20 -6.78 -5.92
C LEU A 92 -5.52 -6.64 -7.28
N TYR A 93 -6.05 -5.76 -8.14
CA TYR A 93 -5.43 -5.43 -9.43
C TYR A 93 -4.00 -4.91 -9.27
N LEU A 94 -3.79 -3.94 -8.37
CA LEU A 94 -2.47 -3.36 -8.12
C LEU A 94 -1.46 -4.40 -7.62
N LYS A 95 -1.88 -5.31 -6.73
CA LYS A 95 -1.05 -6.43 -6.27
C LYS A 95 -0.62 -7.32 -7.45
N GLN A 96 -1.53 -7.66 -8.36
CA GLN A 96 -1.21 -8.47 -9.54
C GLN A 96 -0.23 -7.74 -10.48
N LEU A 97 -0.37 -6.42 -10.67
CA LEU A 97 0.58 -5.64 -11.47
C LEU A 97 2.01 -5.71 -10.89
N VAL A 98 2.15 -5.60 -9.57
CA VAL A 98 3.45 -5.69 -8.89
C VAL A 98 4.06 -7.08 -9.01
N ILE A 99 3.25 -8.14 -8.92
CA ILE A 99 3.75 -9.53 -9.01
C ILE A 99 4.18 -9.86 -10.44
N SER A 100 3.44 -9.36 -11.44
CA SER A 100 3.69 -9.64 -12.85
C SER A 100 4.80 -8.78 -13.48
N SER A 101 5.30 -7.75 -12.79
CA SER A 101 6.40 -6.92 -13.30
C SER A 101 7.68 -7.76 -13.46
N SER A 102 8.24 -7.80 -14.68
CA SER A 102 9.53 -8.44 -14.93
C SER A 102 10.66 -7.58 -14.39
N GLY A 103 11.50 -8.11 -13.49
CA GLY A 103 12.71 -7.44 -13.01
C GLY A 103 12.68 -7.11 -11.52
N THR A 104 13.44 -6.09 -11.11
CA THR A 104 13.44 -5.62 -9.73
C THR A 104 12.21 -4.73 -9.51
N GLN A 105 11.35 -5.07 -8.55
CA GLN A 105 10.10 -4.36 -8.19
C GLN A 105 10.34 -2.98 -7.54
N GLU A 106 11.44 -2.32 -7.90
CA GLU A 106 11.94 -1.13 -7.24
C GLU A 106 11.11 0.10 -7.56
N GLU A 107 10.68 0.28 -8.81
CA GLU A 107 9.87 1.44 -9.21
C GLU A 107 8.43 1.29 -8.70
N GLU A 108 7.89 0.08 -8.82
CA GLU A 108 6.57 -0.29 -8.33
C GLU A 108 6.47 -0.06 -6.84
N LEU A 109 7.46 -0.56 -6.09
CA LEU A 109 7.50 -0.36 -4.65
C LEU A 109 7.74 1.11 -4.30
N GLN A 110 8.58 1.84 -5.04
CA GLN A 110 8.76 3.28 -4.80
C GLN A 110 7.43 4.05 -4.93
N ALA A 111 6.61 3.73 -5.93
CA ALA A 111 5.28 4.34 -6.10
C ALA A 111 4.37 4.06 -4.89
N ILE A 112 4.37 2.81 -4.40
CA ILE A 112 3.61 2.41 -3.21
C ILE A 112 4.12 3.13 -1.95
N LEU A 113 5.44 3.18 -1.73
CA LEU A 113 6.02 3.88 -0.59
C LEU A 113 5.74 5.39 -0.64
N ASN A 114 5.71 6.00 -1.82
CA ASN A 114 5.31 7.40 -2.00
C ASN A 114 3.85 7.62 -1.62
N TYR A 115 2.95 6.68 -1.93
CA TYR A 115 1.57 6.74 -1.45
C TYR A 115 1.53 6.70 0.08
N LEU A 116 2.20 5.72 0.70
CA LEU A 116 2.26 5.58 2.16
C LEU A 116 2.92 6.77 2.86
N HIS A 117 3.82 7.49 2.19
CA HIS A 117 4.40 8.73 2.70
C HIS A 117 3.44 9.91 2.64
N THR A 118 2.62 10.01 1.60
CA THR A 118 1.87 11.23 1.29
C THR A 118 0.40 11.18 1.67
N VAL A 119 -0.19 10.00 1.84
CA VAL A 119 -1.57 9.82 2.30
C VAL A 119 -1.61 9.71 3.82
N HIS A 120 -2.58 10.37 4.43
CA HIS A 120 -2.75 10.46 5.88
C HIS A 120 -4.14 10.05 6.36
N GLU A 121 -5.06 9.71 5.45
CA GLU A 121 -6.40 9.21 5.81
C GLU A 121 -6.28 7.73 6.17
N ASP A 122 -6.53 7.38 7.43
CA ASP A 122 -6.21 6.05 7.98
C ASP A 122 -6.88 4.90 7.20
N ASP A 123 -8.15 5.06 6.79
CA ASP A 123 -8.84 4.07 5.97
C ASP A 123 -8.13 3.85 4.63
N ASN A 124 -7.68 4.90 3.94
CA ASN A 124 -6.94 4.84 2.67
C ASN A 124 -5.53 4.27 2.85
N LEU A 125 -4.86 4.70 3.91
CA LEU A 125 -3.51 4.31 4.22
C LEU A 125 -3.40 2.83 4.58
N ILE A 126 -4.33 2.32 5.39
CA ILE A 126 -4.27 0.95 5.90
C ILE A 126 -4.46 -0.09 4.79
N ASP A 127 -5.32 0.19 3.82
CA ASP A 127 -5.57 -0.66 2.67
C ASP A 127 -4.28 -0.91 1.84
N VAL A 128 -3.54 0.17 1.54
CA VAL A 128 -2.29 0.08 0.78
C VAL A 128 -1.18 -0.53 1.64
N LEU A 129 -1.16 -0.23 2.94
CA LEU A 129 -0.18 -0.79 3.86
C LEU A 129 -0.36 -2.30 4.03
N ASP A 130 -1.59 -2.79 4.22
CA ASP A 130 -1.90 -4.21 4.35
C ASP A 130 -1.54 -4.97 3.07
N MET A 131 -1.88 -4.43 1.90
CA MET A 131 -1.44 -4.99 0.63
C MET A 131 0.10 -5.05 0.51
N THR A 132 0.82 -4.03 1.00
CA THR A 132 2.30 -4.01 1.01
C THR A 132 2.88 -5.08 1.94
N VAL A 133 2.26 -5.28 3.11
CA VAL A 133 2.59 -6.37 4.04
C VAL A 133 2.40 -7.74 3.38
N ASN A 134 1.28 -7.94 2.67
CA ASN A 134 1.00 -9.17 1.94
C ASN A 134 2.00 -9.41 0.80
N LEU A 135 2.39 -8.38 0.05
CA LEU A 135 3.45 -8.49 -0.96
C LEU A 135 4.79 -8.92 -0.33
N MET A 136 5.17 -8.29 0.79
CA MET A 136 6.42 -8.62 1.49
C MET A 136 6.43 -10.06 2.02
N SER A 137 5.30 -10.53 2.55
CA SER A 137 5.19 -11.88 3.13
C SER A 137 5.15 -12.98 2.06
N GLU A 138 4.44 -12.76 0.95
CA GLU A 138 4.23 -13.74 -0.12
C GLU A 138 5.36 -13.75 -1.16
N HIS A 139 5.97 -12.60 -1.44
CA HIS A 139 7.02 -12.44 -2.47
C HIS A 139 8.35 -11.86 -1.93
N PRO A 140 8.91 -12.41 -0.84
CA PRO A 140 10.07 -11.80 -0.17
C PRO A 140 11.33 -11.74 -1.04
N ARG A 141 11.50 -12.67 -2.00
CA ARG A 141 12.68 -12.72 -2.88
C ARG A 141 12.87 -11.44 -3.69
N THR A 142 11.77 -10.84 -4.14
CA THR A 142 11.77 -9.61 -4.94
C THR A 142 11.50 -8.38 -4.07
N MET A 143 10.61 -8.50 -3.08
CA MET A 143 10.20 -7.37 -2.23
C MET A 143 11.29 -6.91 -1.25
N VAL A 144 11.99 -7.83 -0.57
CA VAL A 144 13.03 -7.48 0.41
C VAL A 144 14.15 -6.62 -0.22
N PRO A 145 14.80 -7.03 -1.32
CA PRO A 145 15.87 -6.22 -1.91
C PRO A 145 15.35 -4.89 -2.48
N ALA A 146 14.15 -4.86 -3.06
CA ALA A 146 13.56 -3.61 -3.54
C ALA A 146 13.26 -2.64 -2.39
N PHE A 147 12.70 -3.15 -1.29
CA PHE A 147 12.35 -2.36 -0.11
C PHE A 147 13.58 -1.73 0.54
N ASP A 148 14.66 -2.50 0.67
CA ASP A 148 15.96 -2.05 1.17
C ASP A 148 16.53 -0.91 0.31
N ARG A 149 16.64 -1.13 -1.01
CA ARG A 149 17.17 -0.13 -1.96
C ARG A 149 16.34 1.15 -2.01
N ARG A 150 15.01 1.05 -1.83
CA ARG A 150 14.10 2.20 -1.77
C ARG A 150 13.93 2.79 -0.37
N GLN A 151 14.79 2.41 0.58
CA GLN A 151 14.81 2.94 1.95
C GLN A 151 13.46 2.80 2.67
N GLY A 152 12.75 1.69 2.44
CA GLY A 152 11.40 1.45 2.95
C GLY A 152 11.27 1.50 4.47
N LEU A 153 12.38 1.32 5.21
CA LEU A 153 12.39 1.53 6.67
C LEU A 153 11.95 2.94 7.06
N LYS A 154 12.23 3.97 6.24
CA LYS A 154 11.73 5.33 6.49
C LYS A 154 10.20 5.37 6.56
N THR A 155 9.53 4.60 5.70
CA THR A 155 8.08 4.46 5.69
C THR A 155 7.59 3.78 6.95
N VAL A 156 8.22 2.68 7.38
CA VAL A 156 7.90 2.00 8.65
C VAL A 156 7.98 2.98 9.82
N PHE A 157 9.11 3.66 10.00
CA PHE A 157 9.32 4.56 11.13
C PHE A 157 8.39 5.79 11.10
N LYS A 158 8.00 6.27 9.91
CA LYS A 158 6.93 7.27 9.78
C LYS A 158 5.60 6.72 10.30
N LEU A 159 5.19 5.53 9.86
CA LEU A 159 3.89 4.94 10.17
C LEU A 159 3.76 4.53 11.64
N LEU A 160 4.86 4.19 12.31
CA LEU A 160 4.89 3.93 13.76
C LEU A 160 4.51 5.15 14.61
N ALA A 161 4.56 6.36 14.05
CA ALA A 161 4.11 7.58 14.72
C ALA A 161 2.61 7.88 14.50
N SER A 162 1.87 7.00 13.80
CA SER A 162 0.44 7.18 13.56
C SER A 162 -0.37 7.08 14.86
N SER A 163 -1.39 7.91 15.02
CA SER A 163 -2.36 7.78 16.12
C SER A 163 -3.17 6.48 16.03
N SER A 164 -3.35 5.92 14.82
CA SER A 164 -4.04 4.65 14.59
C SER A 164 -3.18 3.46 15.02
N GLU A 165 -3.63 2.72 16.04
CA GLU A 165 -2.96 1.49 16.49
C GLU A 165 -2.88 0.45 15.36
N ILE A 166 -3.94 0.31 14.57
CA ILE A 166 -3.99 -0.63 13.45
C ILE A 166 -2.88 -0.32 12.43
N THR A 167 -2.66 0.96 12.11
CA THR A 167 -1.58 1.39 11.22
C THR A 167 -0.20 1.07 11.81
N ARG A 168 0.00 1.31 13.11
CA ARG A 168 1.27 0.98 13.79
C ARG A 168 1.53 -0.53 13.79
N LEU A 169 0.52 -1.35 14.06
CA LEU A 169 0.63 -2.81 14.05
C LEU A 169 1.00 -3.33 12.67
N GLN A 170 0.40 -2.80 11.59
CA GLN A 170 0.77 -3.20 10.23
C GLN A 170 2.17 -2.71 9.84
N ALA A 171 2.61 -1.54 10.30
CA ALA A 171 3.99 -1.10 10.10
C ALA A 171 5.01 -2.02 10.79
N LEU A 172 4.70 -2.49 12.00
CA LEU A 172 5.51 -3.49 12.71
C LEU A 172 5.54 -4.84 11.98
N LYS A 173 4.40 -5.30 11.44
CA LYS A 173 4.35 -6.51 10.61
C LYS A 173 5.21 -6.39 9.36
N LEU A 174 5.15 -5.25 8.67
CA LEU A 174 6.00 -4.97 7.51
C LEU A 174 7.49 -5.05 7.86
N LEU A 175 7.88 -4.43 8.99
CA LEU A 175 9.24 -4.52 9.52
C LEU A 175 9.62 -5.97 9.83
N GLY A 176 8.72 -6.72 10.48
CA GLY A 176 8.94 -8.11 10.86
C GLY A 176 9.22 -9.01 9.66
N PHE A 177 8.38 -8.95 8.63
CA PHE A 177 8.60 -9.73 7.41
C PHE A 177 9.87 -9.31 6.68
N PHE A 178 10.15 -8.01 6.58
CA PHE A 178 11.41 -7.53 5.98
C PHE A 178 12.62 -8.09 6.72
N LEU A 179 12.62 -8.02 8.06
CA LEU A 179 13.70 -8.55 8.86
C LEU A 179 13.79 -10.06 8.66
N GLN A 180 12.79 -10.87 9.01
CA GLN A 180 12.84 -12.34 8.84
C GLN A 180 13.42 -12.81 7.52
N ARG A 181 12.96 -12.20 6.43
CA ARG A 181 13.28 -12.64 5.07
C ARG A 181 14.59 -12.03 4.56
N SER A 182 15.22 -11.14 5.32
CA SER A 182 16.54 -10.58 5.04
C SER A 182 17.67 -11.50 5.49
N THR A 183 18.79 -11.46 4.75
CA THR A 183 20.05 -12.06 5.20
C THR A 183 20.54 -11.37 6.47
N VAL A 184 21.39 -12.05 7.25
CA VAL A 184 22.01 -11.45 8.45
C VAL A 184 22.71 -10.13 8.11
N LYS A 185 23.49 -10.11 7.02
CA LYS A 185 24.17 -8.90 6.55
C LYS A 185 23.18 -7.76 6.27
N ARG A 186 22.09 -8.02 5.52
CA ARG A 186 21.09 -6.98 5.22
C ARG A 186 20.38 -6.47 6.47
N LYS A 187 20.01 -7.37 7.40
CA LYS A 187 19.42 -6.97 8.71
C LYS A 187 20.35 -6.00 9.44
N THR A 188 21.62 -6.35 9.54
CA THR A 188 22.65 -5.54 10.20
C THR A 188 22.80 -4.20 9.48
N ASP A 189 23.08 -4.21 8.18
CA ASP A 189 23.31 -3.01 7.37
C ASP A 189 22.08 -2.07 7.37
N ALA A 190 20.87 -2.60 7.50
CA ALA A 190 19.65 -1.80 7.53
C ALA A 190 19.31 -1.24 8.92
N MET A 191 19.53 -2.01 10.01
CA MET A 191 19.07 -1.64 11.36
C MET A 191 20.14 -1.06 12.28
N GLN A 192 21.43 -1.39 12.09
CA GLN A 192 22.51 -0.84 12.92
C GLN A 192 22.76 0.65 12.69
N PRO A 193 22.80 1.15 11.43
CA PRO A 193 22.99 2.57 11.20
C PRO A 193 21.93 3.40 11.91
N HIS A 194 22.31 4.55 12.45
CA HIS A 194 21.39 5.47 13.13
C HIS A 194 20.65 4.87 14.35
N ASN A 195 21.11 3.73 14.90
CA ASN A 195 20.52 3.08 16.07
C ASN A 195 19.00 2.81 15.91
N LEU A 196 18.57 2.25 14.77
CA LEU A 196 17.14 2.06 14.49
C LEU A 196 16.43 1.15 15.50
N PHE A 197 17.14 0.26 16.19
CA PHE A 197 16.57 -0.51 17.30
C PHE A 197 16.14 0.38 18.48
N SER A 198 16.97 1.35 18.87
CA SER A 198 16.62 2.33 19.91
C SER A 198 15.48 3.22 19.44
N LEU A 199 15.54 3.70 18.19
CA LEU A 199 14.45 4.49 17.61
C LEU A 199 13.13 3.71 17.58
N LEU A 200 13.16 2.39 17.37
CA LEU A 200 11.95 1.56 17.39
C LEU A 200 11.34 1.55 18.79
N ALA A 201 12.16 1.43 19.83
CA ALA A 201 11.69 1.53 21.21
C ALA A 201 11.06 2.91 21.48
N ASP A 202 11.73 3.99 21.08
CA ASP A 202 11.22 5.35 21.24
C ASP A 202 9.88 5.54 20.52
N ARG A 203 9.75 5.04 19.28
CA ARG A 203 8.50 5.11 18.51
C ARG A 203 7.37 4.34 19.17
N LEU A 204 7.64 3.16 19.72
CA LEU A 204 6.64 2.40 20.46
C LEU A 204 6.17 3.20 21.67
N LEU A 205 7.06 3.91 22.38
CA LEU A 205 6.71 4.68 23.57
C LEU A 205 5.96 6.01 23.29
N LEU A 206 5.72 6.39 22.03
CA LEU A 206 5.05 7.66 21.69
C LEU A 206 3.57 7.75 22.09
N HIS A 207 2.88 6.61 22.25
CA HIS A 207 1.43 6.60 22.46
C HIS A 207 1.07 6.10 23.86
N PRO A 208 0.14 6.76 24.59
CA PRO A 208 -0.40 6.18 25.81
C PRO A 208 -1.05 4.83 25.48
N ASN A 209 -0.74 3.78 26.25
CA ASN A 209 -1.11 2.38 26.02
C ASN A 209 -0.39 1.65 24.87
N SER A 210 0.85 2.01 24.53
CA SER A 210 1.59 1.36 23.43
C SER A 210 1.67 -0.16 23.49
N PHE A 211 1.72 -0.72 24.69
CA PHE A 211 1.95 -2.14 24.94
C PHE A 211 0.63 -2.85 25.21
N THR A 212 -0.25 -2.85 24.21
CA THR A 212 -1.43 -3.72 24.18
C THR A 212 -1.01 -5.17 23.90
N MET A 213 -1.91 -6.12 24.16
CA MET A 213 -1.71 -7.52 23.77
C MET A 213 -1.48 -7.66 22.26
N ALA A 214 -2.11 -6.81 21.44
CA ALA A 214 -1.91 -6.81 20.00
C ALA A 214 -0.48 -6.39 19.62
N THR A 215 0.05 -5.34 20.24
CA THR A 215 1.46 -4.93 20.04
C THR A 215 2.41 -6.04 20.48
N TYR A 216 2.16 -6.66 21.63
CA TYR A 216 2.95 -7.79 22.11
C TYR A 216 2.96 -8.94 21.11
N ASN A 217 1.80 -9.34 20.60
CA ASN A 217 1.67 -10.44 19.63
C ASN A 217 2.47 -10.16 18.36
N VAL A 218 2.37 -8.95 17.80
CA VAL A 218 3.14 -8.60 16.59
C VAL A 218 4.64 -8.60 16.86
N LEU A 219 5.10 -8.03 17.98
CA LEU A 219 6.52 -8.03 18.36
C LEU A 219 7.04 -9.46 18.62
N PHE A 220 6.22 -10.31 19.23
CA PHE A 220 6.54 -11.71 19.45
C PHE A 220 6.65 -12.43 18.11
N GLU A 221 5.67 -12.27 17.22
CA GLU A 221 5.72 -12.81 15.85
C GLU A 221 7.03 -12.40 15.18
N VAL A 222 7.40 -11.11 15.19
CA VAL A 222 8.67 -10.60 14.62
C VAL A 222 9.93 -11.25 15.22
N LYS A 223 9.94 -11.64 16.50
CA LYS A 223 11.12 -12.21 17.16
C LYS A 223 11.39 -13.67 16.75
N TYR A 224 10.35 -14.42 16.43
CA TYR A 224 10.43 -15.84 16.04
C TYR A 224 10.35 -16.06 14.53
N ILE A 225 10.43 -14.96 13.78
CA ILE A 225 10.32 -14.84 12.34
C ILE A 225 11.72 -14.57 11.79
#